data_AF-A0A498M7C0-F1
#
_entry.id   AF-A0A498M7C0-F1
#
_cell.length_a   1.000
_cell.length_b   1.000
_cell.length_c   1.000
_cell.angle_alpha   90.00
_cell.angle_beta   90.00
_cell.angle_gamma   90.00
#
_symmetry.space_group_name_H-M   'P 1'
#
loop_
_entity.id
_entity.type
_entity.pdbx_description
1 polymer ?
#
loop_
_entity_poly.entity_id
_entity_poly.type
_entity_poly.pdbx_seq_one_letter_code
_entity_poly.pdbx_strand_id
1 'polypeptide(L)'
;MLNYFLAEVLRHKSSFRFFVNFPSAKQYFSQFQHMEDPEEMEKSSQLRKHARRIMNAINTVVENLHDPEKVSSVLGLVGKAHALKYKVEPMYFKTCFNIYIKTNHN
;
A
#
# COMPACT_ATOMS: atom_id res chain seq x y z
N MET A 1 15.20 11.29 -12.36
CA MET A 1 15.13 11.97 -11.03
C MET A 1 13.75 12.59 -10.75
N LEU A 2 13.00 13.05 -11.77
CA LEU A 2 11.65 13.63 -11.60
C LEU A 2 10.57 12.67 -11.03
N ASN A 3 10.66 11.34 -11.24
CA ASN A 3 9.63 10.39 -10.79
C ASN A 3 9.69 10.03 -9.30
N TYR A 4 10.81 10.27 -8.60
CA TYR A 4 10.96 9.84 -7.21
C TYR A 4 10.21 10.74 -6.23
N PHE A 5 10.17 12.05 -6.49
CA PHE A 5 9.57 13.04 -5.60
C PHE A 5 8.03 13.05 -5.70
N LEU A 6 7.49 13.00 -6.93
CA LEU A 6 6.05 12.84 -7.17
C LEU A 6 5.54 11.50 -6.64
N ALA A 7 6.30 10.41 -6.83
CA ALA A 7 5.95 9.14 -6.22
C ALA A 7 5.98 9.24 -4.67
N GLU A 8 6.99 9.80 -4.02
CA GLU A 8 7.02 9.93 -2.55
C GLU A 8 5.79 10.64 -1.97
N VAL A 9 5.36 11.73 -2.62
CA VAL A 9 4.21 12.53 -2.19
C VAL A 9 2.88 11.81 -2.45
N LEU A 10 2.71 11.15 -3.61
CA LEU A 10 1.49 10.39 -3.93
C LEU A 10 1.38 9.10 -3.10
N ARG A 11 2.50 8.39 -2.89
CA ARG A 11 2.59 7.13 -2.13
C ARG A 11 1.97 7.23 -0.75
N HIS A 12 2.24 8.34 -0.08
CA HIS A 12 1.87 8.55 1.30
C HIS A 12 0.41 9.02 1.43
N LYS A 13 -0.03 9.95 0.58
CA LYS A 13 -1.41 10.46 0.58
C LYS A 13 -2.44 9.39 0.23
N SER A 14 -2.15 8.48 -0.72
CA SER A 14 -3.07 7.39 -1.08
C SER A 14 -3.20 6.35 0.03
N SER A 15 -2.10 6.02 0.73
CA SER A 15 -2.10 5.14 1.91
C SER A 15 -2.92 5.74 3.05
N PHE A 16 -2.74 7.03 3.35
CA PHE A 16 -3.56 7.75 4.32
C PHE A 16 -5.06 7.72 3.94
N ARG A 17 -5.39 8.08 2.70
CA ARG A 17 -6.77 8.12 2.20
C ARG A 17 -7.46 6.75 2.30
N PHE A 18 -6.70 5.66 2.15
CA PHE A 18 -7.21 4.30 2.35
C PHE A 18 -7.71 4.06 3.77
N PHE A 19 -6.93 4.44 4.80
CA PHE A 19 -7.32 4.21 6.18
C PHE A 19 -8.42 5.16 6.69
N VAL A 20 -8.56 6.35 6.07
CA VAL A 20 -9.72 7.22 6.32
C VAL A 20 -11.01 6.64 5.73
N ASN A 21 -10.94 6.12 4.50
CA ASN A 21 -12.11 5.55 3.83
C ASN A 21 -12.48 4.14 4.36
N PHE A 22 -11.50 3.41 4.89
CA PHE A 22 -11.65 2.03 5.37
C PHE A 22 -10.99 1.86 6.75
N PRO A 23 -11.54 2.48 7.81
CA PRO A 23 -10.95 2.46 9.15
C PRO A 23 -10.83 1.05 9.74
N SER A 24 -11.68 0.11 9.32
CA SER A 24 -11.59 -1.31 9.70
C SER A 24 -10.26 -1.95 9.29
N ALA A 25 -9.57 -1.46 8.26
CA ALA A 25 -8.27 -1.97 7.85
C ALA A 25 -7.15 -1.64 8.84
N LYS A 26 -7.36 -0.68 9.75
CA LYS A 26 -6.36 -0.32 10.78
C LYS A 26 -6.12 -1.44 11.79
N GLN A 27 -7.06 -2.39 11.95
CA GLN A 27 -6.94 -3.52 12.87
C GLN A 27 -5.70 -4.39 12.63
N TYR A 28 -5.16 -4.40 11.39
CA TYR A 28 -3.96 -5.17 11.04
C TYR A 28 -2.65 -4.46 11.41
N PHE A 29 -2.72 -3.24 11.95
CA PHE A 29 -1.57 -2.39 12.22
C PHE A 29 -1.54 -1.96 13.70
N SER A 30 -0.93 -2.79 14.55
CA SER A 30 -0.91 -2.59 16.01
C SER A 30 -0.45 -1.19 16.46
N GLN A 31 0.45 -0.55 15.70
CA GLN A 31 1.01 0.77 16.04
C GLN A 31 0.10 1.95 15.75
N PHE A 32 -0.91 1.81 14.88
CA PHE A 32 -1.82 2.92 14.54
C PHE A 32 -3.30 2.49 14.46
N GLN A 33 -3.64 1.29 14.95
CA GLN A 33 -5.01 0.78 14.95
C GLN A 33 -6.02 1.73 15.61
N HIS A 34 -5.60 2.45 16.66
CA HIS A 34 -6.41 3.40 17.42
C HIS A 34 -6.21 4.86 16.99
N MET A 35 -5.40 5.12 15.97
CA MET A 35 -5.15 6.47 15.50
C MET A 35 -6.36 6.95 14.70
N GLU A 36 -7.00 8.01 15.18
CA GLU A 36 -8.19 8.59 14.56
C GLU A 36 -7.89 9.89 13.81
N ASP A 37 -6.94 10.69 14.30
CA ASP A 37 -6.55 11.94 13.67
C ASP A 37 -5.86 11.70 12.31
N PRO A 38 -6.46 12.20 11.22
CA PRO A 38 -5.86 12.19 9.89
C PRO A 38 -4.43 12.75 9.82
N GLU A 39 -4.14 13.84 10.53
CA GLU A 39 -2.83 14.50 10.45
C GLU A 39 -1.74 13.70 11.17
N GLU A 40 -2.07 13.09 12.31
CA GLU A 40 -1.17 12.15 12.99
C GLU A 40 -0.88 10.92 12.13
N MET A 41 -1.90 10.45 11.41
CA MET A 41 -1.77 9.31 10.50
C MET A 41 -0.87 9.62 9.32
N GLU A 42 -0.97 10.81 8.74
CA GLU A 42 -0.03 11.28 7.71
C GLU A 42 1.42 11.33 8.25
N LYS A 43 1.61 11.68 9.52
CA LYS A 43 2.96 11.72 10.11
C LYS A 43 3.48 10.34 10.54
N SER A 44 2.68 9.28 10.44
CA SER A 44 3.04 7.93 10.89
C SER A 44 4.22 7.34 10.10
N SER A 45 5.34 7.14 10.81
CA SER A 45 6.54 6.51 10.23
C SER A 45 6.29 5.07 9.77
N GLN A 46 5.40 4.35 10.45
CA GLN A 46 5.00 2.99 10.13
C GLN A 46 4.17 2.93 8.85
N LEU A 47 3.23 3.87 8.69
CA LEU A 47 2.44 4.01 7.47
C LEU A 47 3.34 4.34 6.28
N ARG A 48 4.27 5.29 6.44
CA ARG A 48 5.26 5.64 5.41
C ARG A 48 6.14 4.45 5.00
N LYS A 49 6.60 3.64 5.96
CA LYS A 49 7.36 2.40 5.69
C LYS A 49 6.51 1.39 4.93
N HIS A 50 5.24 1.21 5.29
CA HIS A 50 4.35 0.28 4.59
C HIS A 50 4.04 0.75 3.16
N ALA A 51 3.70 2.03 2.98
CA ALA A 51 3.49 2.65 1.67
C ALA A 51 4.71 2.46 0.75
N ARG A 52 5.92 2.58 1.28
CA ARG A 52 7.15 2.30 0.53
C ARG A 52 7.26 0.84 0.09
N ARG A 53 6.90 -0.12 0.94
CA ARG A 53 6.91 -1.55 0.60
C ARG A 53 5.89 -1.89 -0.50
N ILE A 54 4.69 -1.32 -0.45
CA ILE A 54 3.67 -1.48 -1.49
C ILE A 54 4.26 -1.06 -2.84
N MET A 55 4.91 0.10 -2.86
CA MET A 55 5.33 0.73 -4.11
C MET A 55 6.59 0.12 -4.68
N ASN A 56 7.48 -0.39 -3.82
CA ASN A 56 8.58 -1.23 -4.26
C ASN A 56 8.06 -2.51 -4.93
N ALA A 57 7.04 -3.17 -4.35
CA ALA A 57 6.46 -4.36 -4.97
C ALA A 57 5.81 -4.05 -6.33
N ILE A 58 5.08 -2.93 -6.44
CA ILE A 58 4.51 -2.46 -7.71
C ILE A 58 5.62 -2.16 -8.72
N ASN A 59 6.67 -1.43 -8.33
CA ASN A 59 7.80 -1.14 -9.20
C ASN A 59 8.47 -2.43 -9.70
N THR A 60 8.72 -3.41 -8.82
CA THR A 60 9.27 -4.70 -9.23
C THR A 60 8.37 -5.40 -10.24
N VAL A 61 7.03 -5.36 -10.07
CA VAL A 61 6.11 -5.92 -11.07
C VAL A 61 6.23 -5.18 -12.41
N VAL A 62 6.22 -3.85 -12.40
CA VAL A 62 6.31 -3.01 -13.61
C VAL A 62 7.62 -3.24 -14.36
N GLU A 63 8.74 -3.30 -13.64
CA GLU A 63 10.08 -3.54 -14.21
C GLU A 63 10.20 -4.95 -14.83
N ASN A 64 9.41 -5.92 -14.36
CA ASN A 64 9.49 -7.31 -14.78
C ASN A 64 8.27 -7.77 -15.60
N LEU A 65 7.48 -6.86 -16.19
CA LEU A 65 6.30 -7.24 -17.01
C LEU A 65 6.62 -8.17 -18.19
N HIS A 66 7.88 -8.20 -18.63
CA HIS A 66 8.39 -9.10 -19.66
C HIS A 66 8.70 -10.52 -19.16
N ASP A 67 8.70 -10.74 -17.84
CA ASP A 67 8.98 -12.03 -17.18
C ASP A 67 7.77 -12.43 -16.30
N PRO A 68 6.83 -13.22 -16.86
CA PRO A 68 5.63 -13.67 -16.14
C PRO A 68 5.94 -14.51 -14.89
N GLU A 69 7.02 -15.29 -14.88
CA GLU A 69 7.40 -16.10 -13.73
C GLU A 69 7.86 -15.23 -12.57
N LYS A 70 8.67 -14.21 -12.86
CA LYS A 70 9.08 -13.22 -11.86
C LYS A 70 7.90 -12.46 -11.29
N VAL A 71 6.98 -12.00 -12.14
CA VAL A 71 5.75 -11.32 -11.70
C VAL A 71 4.92 -12.23 -10.80
N SER A 72 4.70 -13.48 -11.21
CA SER A 72 3.97 -14.48 -10.42
C SER A 72 4.63 -14.71 -9.05
N SER A 73 5.95 -14.82 -9.01
CA SER A 73 6.73 -14.98 -7.77
C SER A 73 6.56 -13.81 -6.81
N VAL A 74 6.68 -12.56 -7.31
CA VAL A 74 6.52 -11.35 -6.49
C VAL A 74 5.10 -11.26 -5.92
N LEU A 75 4.08 -11.45 -6.77
CA LEU A 75 2.68 -11.42 -6.32
C LEU A 75 2.35 -12.57 -5.38
N GLY A 76 2.90 -13.77 -5.62
CA GLY A 76 2.74 -14.94 -4.76
C GLY A 76 3.33 -14.73 -3.37
N LEU A 77 4.52 -14.14 -3.26
CA LEU A 77 5.14 -13.80 -1.98
C LEU A 77 4.30 -12.78 -1.19
N VAL A 78 3.83 -11.72 -1.87
CA VAL A 78 2.97 -10.70 -1.25
C VAL A 78 1.65 -11.31 -0.79
N GLY A 79 0.97 -12.07 -1.65
CA GLY A 79 -0.30 -12.72 -1.34
C GLY A 79 -0.18 -13.70 -0.18
N LYS A 80 0.82 -14.60 -0.21
CA LYS A 80 1.04 -15.59 0.85
C LYS A 80 1.31 -14.94 2.21
N ALA A 81 2.10 -13.87 2.25
CA ALA A 81 2.37 -13.15 3.49
C ALA A 81 1.09 -12.51 4.06
N HIS A 82 0.29 -11.85 3.23
CA HIS A 82 -0.94 -11.21 3.68
C HIS A 82 -2.02 -12.21 4.11
N ALA A 83 -2.14 -13.34 3.41
CA ALA A 83 -3.11 -14.38 3.75
C ALA A 83 -2.72 -15.15 5.02
N LEU A 84 -1.47 -15.64 5.08
CA LEU A 84 -1.07 -16.60 6.12
C LEU A 84 -0.51 -15.92 7.37
N LYS A 85 0.35 -14.91 7.20
CA LYS A 85 1.05 -14.26 8.32
C LYS A 85 0.23 -13.12 8.91
N TYR A 86 -0.28 -12.25 8.05
CA TYR A 86 -0.99 -11.04 8.48
C TYR A 86 -2.51 -11.19 8.55
N LYS A 87 -3.06 -12.28 7.99
CA LYS A 87 -4.49 -12.61 7.98
C LYS A 87 -5.37 -11.45 7.49
N VAL A 88 -4.89 -10.72 6.49
CA VAL A 88 -5.58 -9.56 5.92
C VAL A 88 -6.65 -10.05 4.96
N GLU A 89 -7.85 -9.49 5.09
CA GLU A 89 -8.92 -9.84 4.15
C GLU A 89 -8.62 -9.40 2.71
N PRO A 90 -8.87 -10.27 1.72
CA PRO A 90 -8.50 -10.01 0.34
C PRO A 90 -9.23 -8.80 -0.27
N MET A 91 -10.39 -8.41 0.26
CA MET A 91 -11.14 -7.24 -0.22
C MET A 91 -10.31 -5.94 -0.17
N TYR A 92 -9.40 -5.82 0.82
CA TYR A 92 -8.60 -4.62 1.00
C TYR A 92 -7.57 -4.42 -0.12
N PHE A 93 -7.15 -5.48 -0.82
CA PHE A 93 -6.24 -5.35 -1.98
C PHE A 93 -6.90 -4.58 -3.12
N LYS A 94 -8.12 -4.97 -3.50
CA LYS A 94 -8.88 -4.32 -4.57
C LYS A 94 -9.18 -2.86 -4.21
N THR A 95 -9.61 -2.63 -2.98
CA THR A 95 -9.93 -1.30 -2.47
C THR A 95 -8.71 -0.38 -2.42
N CYS A 96 -7.58 -0.89 -1.92
CA CYS A 96 -6.31 -0.18 -1.89
C CYS A 96 -5.88 0.23 -3.31
N PHE A 97 -5.87 -0.71 -4.25
CA PHE A 97 -5.50 -0.44 -5.63
C PHE A 97 -6.40 0.59 -6.31
N ASN A 98 -7.72 0.51 -6.08
CA ASN A 98 -8.67 1.51 -6.59
C ASN A 98 -8.38 2.93 -6.08
N ILE A 99 -8.01 3.07 -4.81
CA ILE A 99 -7.64 4.38 -4.25
C ILE A 99 -6.34 4.88 -4.87
N TYR A 100 -5.34 4.01 -5.00
CA TYR A 100 -4.08 4.35 -5.66
C TYR A 100 -4.33 4.86 -7.10
N ILE A 101 -5.11 4.14 -7.93
CA ILE A 101 -5.42 4.61 -9.29
C ILE A 101 -6.15 5.96 -9.26
N LYS A 102 -7.21 6.10 -8.46
CA LYS A 102 -8.01 7.34 -8.41
C LYS A 102 -7.20 8.57 -8.00
N THR A 103 -6.22 8.40 -7.11
CA THR A 103 -5.34 9.51 -6.69
C THR A 103 -4.34 9.97 -7.76
N ASN A 104 -4.20 9.25 -8.88
CA ASN A 104 -3.30 9.63 -9.99
C ASN A 104 -4.02 10.36 -11.14
N HIS A 105 -5.33 10.64 -11.01
CA HIS A 105 -6.16 11.28 -12.04
C HIS A 105 -6.71 12.66 -11.66
N ASN A 106 -6.19 13.27 -10.58
CA ASN A 106 -6.55 14.63 -10.14
C ASN A 106 -5.33 15.54 -10.18
#